data_AF-A0A1V5NEC1-F1
#
_entry.id   AF-A0A1V5NEC1-F1
#
_cell.length_a   1.000
_cell.length_b   1.000
_cell.length_c   1.000
_cell.angle_alpha   90.00
_cell.angle_beta   90.00
_cell.angle_gamma   90.00
#
_symmetry.space_group_name_H-M   'P 1'
#
loop_
_entity.id
_entity.type
_entity.pdbx_description
1 polymer ?
#
loop_
_entity_poly.entity_id
_entity_poly.type
_entity_poly.pdbx_seq_one_letter_code
_entity_poly.pdbx_strand_id
1 'polypeptide(L)'
;MITCPHCGRQFDEKNKPRGKWYFSNYWVIFALLCAGPFALPLIWFNPNYKSITKWLMTFLVLIATVFIVIISIKLIVILVEQFKNLMQIVN
;
A
#
# COMPACT_ATOMS: atom_id res chain seq x y z
N MET A 1 22.71 -25.63 16.49
CA MET A 1 21.86 -26.79 16.82
C MET A 1 21.77 -26.82 18.33
N ILE A 2 20.63 -26.41 18.90
CA ILE A 2 20.47 -26.23 20.35
C ILE A 2 19.55 -27.34 20.85
N THR A 3 20.07 -28.18 21.75
CA THR A 3 19.32 -29.27 22.38
C THR A 3 18.87 -28.82 23.77
N CYS A 4 17.59 -29.03 24.11
CA CYS A 4 17.10 -28.69 25.45
C CYS A 4 17.66 -29.67 26.49
N PRO A 5 18.34 -29.20 27.55
CA PRO A 5 18.92 -30.09 28.56
C PRO A 5 17.86 -30.79 29.43
N HIS A 6 16.62 -30.27 29.49
CA HIS A 6 15.57 -30.86 30.33
C HIS A 6 14.69 -31.89 29.62
N CYS A 7 14.49 -31.78 28.31
CA CYS A 7 13.55 -32.63 27.57
C CYS A 7 14.14 -33.39 26.38
N GLY A 8 15.42 -33.17 26.03
CA GLY A 8 16.12 -33.90 24.97
C GLY A 8 15.55 -33.71 23.55
N ARG A 9 14.49 -32.91 23.38
CA ARG A 9 13.89 -32.61 22.08
C ARG A 9 14.79 -31.66 21.30
N GLN A 10 15.03 -32.00 20.04
CA GLN A 10 15.75 -31.15 19.10
C GLN A 10 14.79 -30.07 18.58
N PHE A 11 15.11 -28.80 18.81
CA PHE A 11 14.36 -27.71 18.21
C PHE A 11 14.84 -27.53 16.77
N ASP A 12 14.03 -27.99 15.82
CA ASP A 12 14.27 -27.76 14.40
C ASP A 12 13.99 -26.28 14.10
N GLU A 13 15.03 -25.44 14.15
CA GLU A 13 14.99 -24.02 13.74
C GLU A 13 14.66 -23.83 12.24
N LYS A 14 14.49 -24.92 11.48
CA LYS A 14 14.12 -24.90 10.06
C LYS A 14 12.77 -24.24 9.78
N ASN A 15 11.92 -24.11 10.81
CA ASN A 15 10.63 -23.40 10.75
C ASN A 15 10.71 -21.93 11.14
N LYS A 16 11.89 -21.30 11.18
CA LYS A 16 11.96 -19.84 11.14
C LYS A 16 11.64 -19.39 9.71
N PRO A 17 10.59 -18.57 9.48
CA PRO A 17 10.33 -18.03 8.15
C PRO A 17 11.58 -17.28 7.70
N ARG A 18 12.20 -17.74 6.60
CA ARG A 18 13.49 -17.22 6.09
C ARG A 18 13.40 -15.79 5.52
N GLY A 19 12.26 -15.12 5.65
CA GLY A 19 12.04 -13.75 5.21
C GLY A 19 11.98 -12.80 6.40
N LYS A 20 12.69 -11.65 6.32
CA LYS A 20 12.53 -10.55 7.30
C LYS A 20 11.03 -10.25 7.45
N TRP A 21 10.57 -10.06 8.68
CA TRP A 21 9.14 -9.86 9.04
C TRP A 21 8.42 -8.79 8.20
N TYR A 22 9.15 -7.75 7.77
CA TYR A 22 8.68 -6.69 6.87
C TYR A 22 8.32 -7.13 5.45
N PHE A 23 8.75 -8.32 5.01
CA PHE A 23 8.44 -8.86 3.67
C PHE A 23 7.29 -9.86 3.67
N SER A 24 6.55 -10.00 4.77
CA SER A 24 5.34 -10.81 4.78
C SER A 24 4.25 -10.15 3.93
N ASN A 25 3.64 -10.89 3.00
CA ASN A 25 2.57 -10.39 2.12
C ASN A 25 1.45 -9.68 2.89
N TYR A 26 1.11 -10.19 4.07
CA TYR A 26 0.10 -9.59 4.94
C TYR A 26 0.50 -8.19 5.45
N TRP A 27 1.78 -8.01 5.81
CA TRP A 27 2.30 -6.71 6.23
C TRP A 27 2.33 -5.68 5.10
N VAL A 28 2.63 -6.13 3.88
CA VAL A 28 2.60 -5.29 2.68
C VAL A 28 1.17 -4.83 2.37
N ILE A 29 0.18 -5.73 2.48
CA ILE A 29 -1.24 -5.41 2.30
C ILE A 29 -1.70 -4.43 3.39
N PHE A 30 -1.34 -4.67 4.65
CA PHE A 30 -1.68 -3.77 5.75
C PHE A 30 -1.04 -2.38 5.60
N ALA A 31 0.23 -2.32 5.21
CA ALA A 31 0.92 -1.07 4.94
C ALA A 31 0.30 -0.32 3.75
N LEU A 32 -0.16 -1.03 2.71
CA LEU A 32 -0.87 -0.42 1.59
C LEU A 32 -2.24 0.14 1.99
N LEU A 33 -2.98 -0.58 2.85
CA LEU A 33 -4.27 -0.10 3.36
C LEU A 33 -4.11 1.10 4.32
N CYS A 34 -3.07 1.12 5.15
CA CYS A 34 -2.87 2.18 6.15
C CYS A 34 -2.10 3.40 5.63
N ALA A 35 -1.03 3.19 4.85
CA ALA A 35 -0.16 4.27 4.35
C ALA A 35 -0.49 4.68 2.90
N GLY A 36 -1.43 3.99 2.26
CA GLY A 36 -1.84 4.26 0.88
C GLY A 36 -0.70 4.04 -0.12
N PRO A 37 -0.62 4.84 -1.21
CA PRO A 37 0.33 4.64 -2.31
C PRO A 37 1.81 4.80 -1.90
N PHE A 38 2.08 5.27 -0.67
CA PHE A 38 3.43 5.38 -0.13
C PHE A 38 3.99 4.07 0.45
N ALA A 39 3.25 2.96 0.43
CA ALA A 39 3.84 1.64 0.72
C ALA A 39 4.70 1.08 -0.44
N LEU A 40 4.60 1.67 -1.63
CA LEU A 40 5.32 1.24 -2.84
C LEU A 40 6.87 1.24 -2.74
N PRO A 41 7.55 2.20 -2.08
CA PRO A 41 9.01 2.16 -1.93
C PRO A 41 9.46 0.98 -1.07
N LEU A 42 8.61 0.53 -0.14
CA LEU A 42 8.91 -0.56 0.79
C LEU A 42 8.91 -1.92 0.08
N ILE A 43 8.09 -2.08 -0.96
CA ILE A 43 8.09 -3.26 -1.84
C ILE A 43 9.36 -3.31 -2.70
N TRP A 44 9.90 -2.16 -3.09
CA TRP A 44 11.07 -2.07 -3.98
C TRP A 44 12.34 -2.65 -3.35
N PHE A 45 12.39 -2.76 -2.02
CA PHE A 45 13.50 -3.38 -1.30
C PHE A 45 13.46 -4.92 -1.23
N ASN A 46 12.43 -5.60 -1.76
CA ASN A 46 12.36 -7.07 -1.72
C ASN A 46 13.02 -7.72 -2.96
N PRO A 47 14.17 -8.40 -2.83
CA PRO A 47 14.89 -9.03 -3.95
C PRO A 47 14.18 -10.24 -4.60
N ASN A 48 13.00 -10.65 -4.11
CA ASN A 48 12.24 -11.80 -4.62
C ASN A 48 11.03 -11.45 -5.50
N TYR A 49 10.76 -10.17 -5.76
CA TYR A 49 9.55 -9.75 -6.48
C TYR A 49 9.75 -9.78 -8.01
N LYS A 50 9.11 -10.77 -8.66
CA LYS A 50 9.10 -10.97 -10.13
C LYS A 50 8.59 -9.73 -10.88
N SER A 51 9.11 -9.47 -12.09
CA SER A 51 8.80 -8.30 -12.95
C SER A 51 7.32 -7.93 -13.12
N ILE A 52 6.41 -8.90 -12.94
CA ILE A 52 4.95 -8.72 -13.00
C ILE A 52 4.46 -7.72 -11.94
N THR A 53 5.07 -7.71 -10.77
CA THR A 53 4.68 -6.81 -9.66
C THR A 53 5.05 -5.36 -9.92
N LYS A 54 6.12 -5.11 -10.70
CA LYS A 54 6.47 -3.75 -11.17
C LYS A 54 5.38 -3.19 -12.07
N TRP A 55 4.89 -3.99 -13.02
CA TRP A 55 3.80 -3.60 -13.92
C TRP A 55 2.49 -3.32 -13.19
N LEU A 56 2.10 -4.21 -12.26
CA LEU A 56 0.89 -4.03 -11.46
C LEU A 56 0.90 -2.69 -10.70
N MET A 57 2.06 -2.29 -10.17
CA MET A 57 2.21 -1.03 -9.45
C MET A 57 2.09 0.20 -10.36
N THR A 58 2.71 0.17 -11.55
CA THR A 58 2.55 1.24 -12.54
C THR A 58 1.09 1.41 -12.93
N PHE A 59 0.38 0.31 -13.21
CA PHE A 59 -1.05 0.36 -13.51
C PHE A 59 -1.88 0.87 -12.32
N LEU A 60 -1.59 0.42 -11.10
CA LEU A 60 -2.30 0.85 -9.90
C LEU A 60 -2.15 2.36 -9.66
N VAL A 61 -0.93 2.89 -9.75
CA VAL A 61 -0.66 4.33 -9.60
C VAL A 61 -1.35 5.13 -10.70
N LEU A 62 -1.33 4.62 -11.94
CA LEU A 62 -1.99 5.28 -13.07
C LEU A 62 -3.51 5.34 -12.86
N ILE A 63 -4.14 4.24 -12.42
CA ILE A 63 -5.56 4.21 -12.08
C ILE A 63 -5.86 5.19 -10.94
N ALA A 64 -5.09 5.16 -9.85
CA ALA A 64 -5.27 6.06 -8.71
C ALA A 64 -5.16 7.54 -9.13
N THR A 65 -4.19 7.87 -9.98
CA THR A 65 -4.00 9.24 -10.51
C THR A 65 -5.22 9.69 -11.29
N VAL A 66 -5.75 8.83 -12.18
CA VAL A 66 -6.96 9.13 -12.95
C VAL A 66 -8.17 9.35 -12.03
N PHE A 67 -8.36 8.51 -11.02
CA PHE A 67 -9.42 8.66 -10.04
C PHE A 67 -9.33 9.99 -9.28
N ILE A 68 -8.14 10.35 -8.82
CA ILE A 68 -7.90 11.62 -8.11
C ILE A 68 -8.27 12.80 -9.00
N VAL A 69 -7.81 12.81 -10.26
CA VAL A 69 -8.11 13.89 -11.21
C VAL A 69 -9.63 14.03 -11.43
N ILE A 70 -10.35 12.92 -11.63
CA ILE A 70 -11.81 12.95 -11.82
C ILE A 70 -12.51 13.54 -10.58
N ILE A 71 -12.12 13.10 -9.38
CA ILE A 71 -12.69 13.59 -8.13
C ILE A 71 -12.39 15.08 -7.95
N SER A 72 -11.15 15.51 -8.21
CA SER A 72 -10.74 16.90 -8.13
C SER A 72 -11.56 17.80 -9.07
N ILE A 73 -11.77 17.38 -10.32
CA ILE A 73 -12.60 18.14 -11.27
C ILE A 73 -14.03 18.26 -10.74
N LYS A 74 -14.64 17.16 -10.28
CA LYS A 74 -15.99 17.19 -9.71
C LYS A 74 -16.09 18.14 -8.51
N LEU A 75 -15.10 18.11 -7.63
CA LEU A 75 -15.05 18.97 -6.46
C LEU A 75 -15.01 20.46 -6.88
N ILE A 76 -14.15 20.80 -7.84
CA ILE A 76 -14.03 22.16 -8.36
C ILE A 76 -15.34 22.64 -8.98
N VAL A 77 -15.98 21.81 -9.81
CA VAL A 77 -17.27 22.15 -10.44
C VAL A 77 -18.33 22.45 -9.38
N ILE A 78 -18.45 21.61 -8.36
CA ILE A 78 -19.40 21.82 -7.27
C ILE A 78 -19.09 23.13 -6.53
N LEU A 79 -17.83 23.38 -6.21
CA LEU A 79 -17.39 24.61 -5.54
C LEU A 79 -17.76 25.86 -6.34
N VAL A 80 -17.45 25.87 -7.64
CA VAL A 80 -17.75 27.00 -8.53
C VAL A 80 -19.26 27.24 -8.60
N GLU A 81 -20.07 26.18 -8.66
CA GLU A 81 -21.52 26.29 -8.68
C GLU A 81 -22.07 26.89 -7.38
N GLN A 82 -21.53 26.49 -6.23
CA GLN A 82 -21.89 27.09 -4.94
C GLN A 82 -21.53 28.57 -4.87
N PHE A 83 -20.34 28.95 -5.35
CA PHE A 83 -19.93 30.36 -5.40
C PHE A 83 -20.83 31.21 -6.30
N LYS A 84 -21.24 30.69 -7.46
CA LYS A 84 -22.17 31.39 -8.36
C LYS A 84 -23.54 31.63 -7.72
N ASN A 85 -24.09 30.61 -7.07
CA ASN A 85 -25.39 30.71 -6.39
C ASN A 85 -25.36 31.76 -5.27
N LEU A 86 -24.26 31.84 -4.51
CA LEU A 86 -24.09 32.85 -3.47
C LEU A 86 -24.03 34.27 -4.04
N MET A 87 -23.31 34.49 -5.15
CA MET A 87 -23.24 35.82 -5.78
C MET A 87 -24.59 36.27 -6.34
N GLN A 88 -25.42 35.35 -6.83
CA GLN A 88 -26.76 35.66 -7.31
C GLN A 88 -27.73 36.09 -6.20
N ILE A 89 -27.50 35.65 -4.95
CA ILE A 89 -28.34 36.03 -3.81
C ILE A 89 -27.96 37.43 -3.28
N VAL A 90 -26.70 37.83 -3.42
CA VAL A 90 -26.18 39.09 -2.88
C VAL A 90 -26.45 40.29 -3.79
N ASN A 91 -26.69 40.08 -5.09
CA ASN A 91 -26.94 41.12 -6.09
C ASN A 91 -28.42 41.17 -6.51
#